data_AF-A0A2Y9A869-F1
#
_entry.id   AF-A0A2Y9A869-F1
#
_cell.length_a   1.000
_cell.length_b   1.000
_cell.length_c   1.000
_cell.angle_alpha   90.00
_cell.angle_beta   90.00
_cell.angle_gamma   90.00
#
_symmetry.space_group_name_H-M   'P 1'
#
loop_
_entity.id
_entity.type
_entity.pdbx_description
1 polymer ?
#
loop_
_entity_poly.entity_id
_entity_poly.type
_entity_poly.pdbx_seq_one_letter_code
_entity_poly.pdbx_strand_id
1 'polypeptide(L)'
;MSRGRAAVAVLAVAAVVAAMWAIGFDGVNIALAAAATAVVAAVVGHRDLGREHGLPQLPAEQRAGHRHEVSQLSWSLTDRDGRVGERGLRQLREVAAGRLALAGIDPADDDAVRAHLGDRAWRTLRATTPQPVRALDACLTALENRSPRA
;
A
#
# COMPACT_ATOMS: atom_id res chain seq x y z
N MET A 1 -17.32 8.82 3.12
CA MET A 1 -17.59 9.96 2.22
C MET A 1 -17.67 11.23 3.05
N SER A 2 -16.85 12.24 2.75
CA SER A 2 -17.05 13.57 3.32
C SER A 2 -18.37 14.16 2.81
N ARG A 3 -19.09 14.91 3.64
CA ARG A 3 -20.44 15.44 3.34
C ARG A 3 -20.50 16.21 2.01
N GLY A 4 -19.42 16.88 1.61
CA GLY A 4 -19.32 17.59 0.32
C GLY A 4 -19.30 16.68 -0.91
N ARG A 5 -18.64 15.52 -0.86
CA ARG A 5 -18.58 14.58 -2.01
C ARG A 5 -19.91 13.89 -2.24
N ALA A 6 -20.65 13.61 -1.17
CA ALA A 6 -22.01 13.09 -1.26
C ALA A 6 -22.97 14.10 -1.92
N ALA A 7 -22.85 15.39 -1.58
CA ALA A 7 -23.66 16.44 -2.19
C ALA A 7 -23.39 16.60 -3.70
N VAL A 8 -22.12 16.55 -4.12
CA VAL A 8 -21.74 16.61 -5.55
C VAL A 8 -22.26 15.40 -6.32
N ALA A 9 -22.18 14.19 -5.75
CA ALA A 9 -22.71 12.98 -6.37
C ALA A 9 -24.23 13.05 -6.57
N VAL A 10 -24.97 13.53 -5.55
CA VAL A 10 -26.42 13.71 -5.62
C VAL A 10 -26.80 14.76 -6.68
N LEU A 11 -26.09 15.88 -6.75
CA LEU A 11 -26.30 16.90 -7.77
C LEU A 11 -26.05 16.39 -9.19
N ALA A 12 -24.99 15.61 -9.40
CA ALA A 12 -24.68 15.02 -10.70
C ALA A 12 -25.77 14.06 -11.17
N VAL A 13 -26.27 13.19 -10.27
CA VAL A 13 -27.37 12.27 -10.59
C VAL A 13 -28.65 13.05 -10.90
N ALA A 14 -28.99 14.06 -10.11
CA ALA A 14 -30.18 14.88 -10.33
C ALA A 14 -30.15 15.63 -11.68
N ALA A 15 -28.98 16.16 -12.07
CA ALA A 15 -28.81 16.86 -13.34
C ALA A 15 -29.01 15.94 -14.56
N VAL A 16 -28.46 14.72 -14.51
CA VAL A 16 -28.62 13.72 -15.58
C VAL A 16 -30.08 13.32 -15.74
N VAL A 17 -30.77 13.08 -14.63
CA VAL A 17 -32.21 12.74 -14.63
C VAL A 17 -33.04 13.87 -15.22
N ALA A 18 -32.80 15.12 -14.80
CA ALA A 18 -33.53 16.28 -15.30
C ALA A 18 -33.32 16.52 -16.81
N ALA A 19 -32.08 16.36 -17.30
CA ALA A 19 -31.76 16.52 -18.71
C ALA A 19 -32.43 15.45 -19.59
N MET A 20 -32.38 14.17 -19.17
CA MET A 20 -33.03 13.09 -19.93
C MET A 20 -34.55 13.21 -19.92
N TRP A 21 -35.12 13.69 -18.81
CA TRP A 21 -36.55 13.94 -18.72
C TRP A 21 -37.00 15.07 -19.66
N ALA A 22 -36.22 16.16 -19.77
CA ALA A 22 -36.50 17.27 -20.68
C ALA A 22 -36.44 16.88 -22.17
N ILE A 23 -35.66 15.86 -22.52
CA ILE A 23 -35.55 15.32 -23.89
C ILE A 23 -36.68 14.30 -24.19
N GLY A 24 -37.41 13.84 -23.16
CA GLY A 24 -38.55 12.92 -23.31
C GLY A 24 -38.16 11.45 -23.39
N PHE A 25 -37.05 11.05 -22.77
CA PHE A 25 -36.67 9.63 -22.70
C PHE A 25 -37.64 8.81 -21.85
N ASP A 26 -37.81 7.54 -22.23
CA ASP A 26 -38.63 6.57 -21.48
C ASP A 26 -38.06 6.33 -20.06
N GLY A 27 -38.93 6.13 -19.08
CA GLY A 27 -38.59 6.09 -17.66
C GLY A 27 -37.59 4.99 -17.30
N VAL A 28 -37.59 3.88 -18.05
CA VAL A 28 -36.61 2.79 -17.88
C VAL A 28 -35.19 3.26 -18.23
N ASN A 29 -35.03 4.06 -19.28
CA ASN A 29 -33.73 4.59 -19.68
C ASN A 29 -33.20 5.62 -18.66
N ILE A 30 -34.09 6.43 -18.10
CA ILE A 30 -33.75 7.40 -17.05
C ILE A 30 -33.29 6.66 -15.79
N ALA A 31 -33.99 5.61 -15.38
CA ALA A 31 -33.63 4.81 -14.20
C ALA A 31 -32.28 4.12 -14.38
N LEU A 32 -32.01 3.55 -15.57
CA LEU A 32 -30.75 2.91 -15.88
C LEU A 32 -29.58 3.90 -15.85
N ALA A 33 -29.76 5.09 -16.45
CA ALA A 33 -28.75 6.14 -16.46
C ALA A 33 -28.47 6.67 -15.05
N ALA A 34 -29.50 6.84 -14.22
CA ALA A 34 -29.35 7.24 -12.83
C ALA A 34 -28.56 6.20 -12.02
N ALA A 35 -28.89 4.92 -12.17
CA ALA A 35 -28.18 3.83 -11.51
C ALA A 35 -26.70 3.75 -11.95
N ALA A 36 -26.43 3.83 -13.25
CA ALA A 36 -25.06 3.84 -13.78
C ALA A 36 -24.25 5.03 -13.24
N THR A 37 -24.85 6.23 -13.22
CA THR A 37 -24.22 7.44 -12.70
C THR A 37 -23.94 7.31 -11.20
N ALA A 38 -24.86 6.73 -10.43
CA ALA A 38 -24.67 6.49 -9.00
C ALA A 38 -23.54 5.48 -8.72
N VAL A 39 -23.41 4.42 -9.52
CA VAL A 39 -22.31 3.45 -9.42
C VAL A 39 -20.97 4.13 -9.73
N VAL A 40 -20.90 4.91 -10.80
CA VAL A 40 -19.67 5.66 -11.15
C VAL A 40 -19.31 6.65 -10.04
N ALA A 41 -20.29 7.39 -9.52
CA ALA A 41 -20.08 8.33 -8.42
C ALA A 41 -19.66 7.62 -7.13
N ALA A 42 -20.19 6.44 -6.84
CA ALA A 42 -19.79 5.62 -5.71
C ALA A 42 -18.36 5.11 -5.89
N VAL A 43 -18.00 4.57 -7.06
CA VAL A 43 -16.63 4.09 -7.36
C VAL A 43 -15.61 5.23 -7.27
N VAL A 44 -15.94 6.40 -7.84
CA VAL A 44 -15.07 7.59 -7.79
C VAL A 44 -15.01 8.16 -6.37
N GLY A 45 -16.12 8.17 -5.65
CA GLY A 45 -16.20 8.62 -4.26
C GLY A 45 -15.50 7.69 -3.27
N HIS A 46 -15.39 6.40 -3.59
CA HIS A 46 -14.71 5.42 -2.78
C HIS A 46 -13.18 5.38 -2.99
N ARG A 47 -12.66 6.11 -3.98
CA ARG A 47 -11.21 6.25 -4.23
C ARG A 47 -10.43 6.99 -3.14
N ASP A 48 -11.07 7.40 -2.05
CA ASP A 48 -10.42 7.89 -0.82
C ASP A 48 -9.86 6.76 0.09
N LEU A 49 -9.78 5.50 -0.38
CA LEU A 49 -8.93 4.45 0.23
C LEU A 49 -7.43 4.58 -0.15
N GLY A 50 -7.05 5.67 -0.81
CA GLY A 50 -5.66 6.04 -1.05
C GLY A 50 -5.54 7.55 -1.05
N ARG A 51 -5.42 8.17 0.13
CA ARG A 51 -4.90 9.55 0.17
C ARG A 51 -3.49 9.53 -0.43
N GLU A 52 -3.43 10.16 -1.59
CA GLU A 52 -2.30 10.83 -2.25
C GLU A 52 -0.98 10.05 -2.26
N HIS A 53 -0.54 9.64 -3.46
CA HIS A 53 0.55 10.29 -4.18
C HIS A 53 0.31 10.03 -5.67
N GLY A 54 0.13 11.09 -6.46
CA GLY A 54 0.00 10.98 -7.92
C GLY A 54 1.25 10.33 -8.51
N LEU A 55 1.05 9.33 -9.37
CA LEU A 55 2.14 8.74 -10.14
C LEU A 55 2.71 9.80 -11.09
N PRO A 56 4.00 10.16 -10.99
CA PRO A 56 4.62 11.00 -12.00
C PRO A 56 4.65 10.23 -13.33
N GLN A 57 4.26 10.90 -14.42
CA GLN A 57 4.40 10.33 -15.76
C GLN A 57 5.87 10.04 -16.02
N LEU A 58 6.22 8.76 -16.23
CA LEU A 58 7.59 8.38 -16.56
C LEU A 58 7.95 8.91 -17.96
N PRO A 59 9.11 9.57 -18.13
CA PRO A 59 9.67 9.83 -19.45
C PRO A 59 9.88 8.52 -20.21
N ALA A 60 9.65 8.57 -21.52
CA ALA A 60 9.73 7.41 -22.43
C ALA A 60 11.00 6.58 -22.19
N GLU A 61 10.82 5.26 -22.25
CA GLU A 61 11.84 4.22 -22.00
C GLU A 61 13.23 4.61 -22.49
N GLN A 62 14.13 4.89 -21.55
CA GLN A 62 15.56 4.93 -21.84
C GLN A 62 16.22 3.74 -21.16
N ARG A 63 16.58 2.76 -21.99
CA ARG A 63 17.30 1.53 -21.62
C ARG A 63 18.46 1.83 -20.66
N ALA A 64 18.37 1.40 -19.41
CA ALA A 64 19.53 1.35 -18.51
C ALA A 64 19.32 0.41 -17.31
N GLY A 65 19.79 -0.84 -17.46
CA GLY A 65 20.50 -1.65 -16.45
C GLY A 65 19.82 -2.01 -15.11
N HIS A 66 19.96 -3.28 -14.71
CA HIS A 66 19.41 -3.89 -13.48
C HIS A 66 19.70 -3.13 -12.17
N ARG A 67 20.68 -2.20 -12.15
CA ARG A 67 20.97 -1.35 -10.97
C ARG A 67 19.92 -0.27 -10.73
N HIS A 68 19.26 0.22 -11.78
CA HIS A 68 18.25 1.26 -11.64
C HIS A 68 16.95 0.72 -11.03
N GLU A 69 16.58 -0.51 -11.38
CA GLU A 69 15.41 -1.19 -10.81
C GLU A 69 15.58 -1.49 -9.32
N VAL A 70 16.77 -1.95 -8.90
CA VAL A 70 17.11 -2.13 -7.48
C VAL A 70 17.06 -0.80 -6.73
N SER A 71 17.54 0.28 -7.35
CA SER A 71 17.44 1.61 -6.76
C SER A 71 15.98 2.08 -6.62
N GLN A 72 15.14 1.89 -7.63
CA GLN A 72 13.72 2.26 -7.57
C GLN A 72 12.97 1.46 -6.50
N LEU A 73 13.27 0.16 -6.36
CA LEU A 73 12.74 -0.68 -5.28
C LEU A 73 13.15 -0.17 -3.90
N SER A 74 14.43 0.21 -3.73
CA SER A 74 14.95 0.82 -2.50
C SER A 74 14.25 2.15 -2.18
N TRP A 75 13.97 2.98 -3.18
CA TRP A 75 13.22 4.23 -3.02
C TRP A 75 11.73 4.01 -2.72
N SER A 76 11.12 2.89 -3.14
CA SER A 76 9.71 2.57 -2.81
C SER A 76 9.49 2.16 -1.34
N LEU A 77 10.58 1.74 -0.67
CA LEU A 77 10.58 1.29 0.72
C LEU A 77 10.97 2.40 1.72
N THR A 78 11.51 3.50 1.20
CA THR A 78 12.17 4.53 2.01
C THR A 78 11.44 5.86 1.87
N ASP A 79 11.02 6.43 2.99
CA ASP A 79 10.49 7.79 3.06
C ASP A 79 11.61 8.82 2.76
N ARG A 80 11.23 10.07 2.47
CA ARG A 80 12.13 11.18 2.07
C ARG A 80 13.33 11.36 3.02
N ASP A 81 13.19 10.95 4.28
CA ASP A 81 14.20 11.06 5.34
C ASP A 81 15.14 9.85 5.48
N GLY A 82 15.14 8.89 4.54
CA GLY A 82 15.97 7.69 4.67
C GLY A 82 15.46 6.71 5.74
N ARG A 83 14.15 6.77 6.04
CA ARG A 83 13.48 5.95 7.04
C ARG A 83 12.47 5.02 6.38
N VAL A 84 12.39 3.81 6.90
CA VAL A 84 11.42 2.80 6.49
C VAL A 84 10.17 3.00 7.33
N GLY A 85 9.08 3.34 6.66
CA GLY A 85 7.76 3.49 7.29
C GLY A 85 7.11 2.15 7.61
N GLU A 86 5.89 2.20 8.17
CA GLU A 86 5.16 1.00 8.63
C GLU A 86 4.96 -0.04 7.51
N ARG A 87 4.84 0.37 6.25
CA ARG A 87 4.73 -0.56 5.10
C ARG A 87 5.97 -1.45 4.97
N GLY A 88 7.17 -0.87 5.04
CA GLY A 88 8.41 -1.63 4.94
C GLY A 88 8.68 -2.47 6.18
N LEU A 89 8.29 -1.99 7.37
CA LEU A 89 8.34 -2.80 8.60
C LEU A 89 7.38 -3.99 8.56
N ARG A 90 6.18 -3.83 7.97
CA ARG A 90 5.25 -4.95 7.77
C ARG A 90 5.82 -6.01 6.82
N GLN A 91 6.37 -5.59 5.69
CA GLN A 91 7.02 -6.51 4.75
C GLN A 91 8.21 -7.24 5.39
N LEU A 92 9.01 -6.54 6.21
CA LEU A 92 10.06 -7.18 7.00
C LEU A 92 9.49 -8.28 7.91
N ARG A 93 8.40 -8.01 8.62
CA ARG A 93 7.76 -8.99 9.53
C ARG A 93 7.23 -10.21 8.76
N GLU A 94 6.65 -10.01 7.58
CA GLU A 94 6.18 -11.11 6.72
C GLU A 94 7.34 -12.02 6.26
N VAL A 95 8.45 -11.43 5.78
CA VAL A 95 9.64 -12.19 5.37
C VAL A 95 10.29 -12.90 6.57
N ALA A 96 10.39 -12.20 7.70
CA ALA A 96 10.95 -12.77 8.92
C ALA A 96 10.11 -13.96 9.43
N ALA A 97 8.78 -13.86 9.39
CA ALA A 97 7.89 -14.95 9.81
C ALA A 97 8.11 -16.22 8.97
N GLY A 98 8.21 -16.08 7.64
CA GLY A 98 8.51 -17.21 6.75
C GLY A 98 9.86 -17.84 7.05
N ARG A 99 10.89 -17.03 7.30
CA ARG A 99 12.24 -17.54 7.62
C ARG A 99 12.35 -18.18 9.00
N LEU A 100 11.70 -17.59 10.01
CA LEU A 100 11.65 -18.16 11.36
C LEU A 100 10.92 -19.51 11.35
N ALA A 101 9.83 -19.63 10.60
CA ALA A 101 9.11 -20.89 10.41
C ALA A 101 10.00 -21.98 9.79
N LEU A 102 10.84 -21.63 8.80
CA LEU A 102 11.83 -22.55 8.22
C LEU A 102 12.93 -22.98 9.23
N ALA A 103 13.26 -22.10 10.17
CA ALA A 103 14.17 -22.41 11.28
C ALA A 103 13.47 -23.16 12.44
N GLY A 104 12.17 -23.45 12.34
CA GLY A 104 11.39 -24.10 13.39
C GLY A 104 11.06 -23.20 14.58
N ILE A 105 11.19 -21.88 14.42
CA ILE A 105 10.94 -20.88 15.46
C ILE A 105 9.57 -20.25 15.22
N ASP A 106 8.72 -20.25 16.23
CA ASP A 106 7.45 -19.53 16.19
C ASP A 106 7.71 -18.01 16.22
N PRO A 107 7.28 -17.24 15.20
CA PRO A 107 7.41 -15.78 15.20
C PRO A 107 6.65 -15.07 16.33
N ALA A 108 5.73 -15.73 17.03
CA ALA A 108 5.04 -15.22 18.21
C ALA A 108 5.85 -15.39 19.52
N ASP A 109 6.83 -16.28 19.57
CA ASP A 109 7.70 -16.49 20.73
C ASP A 109 8.83 -15.47 20.75
N ASP A 110 8.62 -14.37 21.49
CA ASP A 110 9.58 -13.28 21.57
C ASP A 110 10.95 -13.69 22.14
N ASP A 111 11.00 -14.66 23.04
CA ASP A 111 12.24 -15.10 23.66
C ASP A 111 13.05 -16.00 22.73
N ALA A 112 12.38 -16.92 22.01
CA ALA A 112 13.03 -17.74 20.98
C ALA A 112 13.54 -16.87 19.80
N VAL A 113 12.73 -15.91 19.35
CA VAL A 113 13.11 -14.96 18.29
C VAL A 113 14.29 -14.11 18.73
N ARG A 114 14.27 -13.56 19.95
CA ARG A 114 15.37 -12.75 20.50
C ARG A 114 16.65 -13.56 20.67
N ALA A 115 16.56 -14.80 21.17
CA ALA A 115 17.72 -15.68 21.31
C ALA A 115 18.35 -16.01 19.94
N HIS A 116 17.53 -16.19 18.91
CA HIS A 116 17.99 -16.54 17.57
C HIS A 116 18.58 -15.34 16.80
N LEU A 117 17.91 -14.18 16.83
CA LEU A 117 18.26 -12.98 16.06
C LEU A 117 19.16 -11.99 16.80
N GLY A 118 19.13 -12.01 18.14
CA GLY A 118 19.75 -11.02 19.01
C GLY A 118 18.90 -9.77 19.22
N ASP A 119 19.20 -9.05 20.31
CA ASP A 119 18.39 -7.92 20.81
C ASP A 119 18.18 -6.78 19.81
N ARG A 120 19.20 -6.50 18.98
CA ARG A 120 19.14 -5.39 18.03
C ARG A 120 18.17 -5.69 16.89
N ALA A 121 18.25 -6.87 16.31
CA ALA A 121 17.37 -7.30 15.23
C ALA A 121 15.94 -7.52 15.73
N TRP A 122 15.77 -8.08 16.93
CA TRP A 122 14.46 -8.21 17.57
C TRP A 122 13.77 -6.85 17.78
N ARG A 123 14.50 -5.84 18.29
CA ARG A 123 13.94 -4.49 18.46
C ARG A 123 13.50 -3.85 17.14
N THR A 124 14.24 -4.06 16.06
CA THR A 124 13.85 -3.57 14.73
C THR A 124 12.62 -4.30 14.20
N LEU A 125 12.53 -5.61 14.42
CA LEU A 125 11.39 -6.43 13.99
C LEU A 125 10.08 -6.02 14.69
N ARG A 126 10.17 -5.65 15.99
CA ARG A 126 9.03 -5.20 16.81
C ARG A 126 8.81 -3.69 16.77
N ALA A 127 9.59 -2.94 15.98
CA ALA A 127 9.39 -1.51 15.86
C ALA A 127 8.05 -1.19 15.18
N THR A 128 7.32 -0.23 15.74
CA THR A 128 6.10 0.36 15.19
C THR A 128 6.31 1.80 14.71
N THR A 129 7.51 2.34 14.95
CA THR A 129 7.91 3.68 14.53
C THR A 129 8.89 3.59 13.37
N PRO A 130 8.93 4.58 12.45
CA PRO A 130 9.82 4.55 11.30
C PRO A 130 11.27 4.33 11.72
N GLN A 131 11.92 3.31 11.16
CA GLN A 131 13.30 2.96 11.46
C GLN A 131 14.24 3.40 10.35
N PRO A 132 15.50 3.76 10.63
CA PRO A 132 16.45 4.08 9.57
C PRO A 132 16.74 2.83 8.73
N VAL A 133 16.98 2.98 7.42
CA VAL A 133 17.25 1.86 6.51
C VAL A 133 18.39 0.96 7.00
N ARG A 134 19.44 1.53 7.60
CA ARG A 134 20.55 0.75 8.20
C ARG A 134 20.13 -0.23 9.28
N ALA A 135 19.03 0.05 10.00
CA ALA A 135 18.51 -0.87 11.02
C ALA A 135 17.77 -2.03 10.37
N LEU A 136 17.01 -1.76 9.30
CA LEU A 136 16.36 -2.78 8.48
C LEU A 136 17.41 -3.73 7.87
N ASP A 137 18.45 -3.17 7.26
CA ASP A 137 19.54 -3.93 6.63
C ASP A 137 20.29 -4.82 7.62
N ALA A 138 20.59 -4.29 8.81
CA ALA A 138 21.19 -5.08 9.90
C ALA A 138 20.28 -6.22 10.38
N CYS A 139 18.96 -6.01 10.40
CA CYS A 139 17.99 -7.04 10.76
C CYS A 139 17.90 -8.14 9.70
N LEU A 140 17.85 -7.76 8.42
CA LEU A 140 17.86 -8.70 7.29
C LEU A 140 19.15 -9.51 7.24
N THR A 141 20.30 -8.85 7.42
CA THR A 141 21.61 -9.52 7.49
C THR A 141 21.65 -10.52 8.65
N ALA A 142 21.08 -10.19 9.81
CA ALA A 142 20.99 -11.13 10.93
C ALA A 142 20.10 -12.34 10.61
N LEU A 143 18.95 -12.12 9.96
CA LEU A 143 18.08 -13.19 9.47
C LEU A 143 18.80 -14.10 8.47
N GLU A 144 19.57 -13.53 7.53
CA GLU A 144 20.28 -14.27 6.49
C GLU A 144 21.42 -15.12 7.02
N ASN A 145 22.20 -14.58 7.97
CA ASN A 145 23.33 -15.30 8.55
C ASN A 145 22.91 -16.46 9.47
N ARG A 146 21.69 -16.39 10.02
CA ARG A 146 21.16 -17.38 10.99
C ARG A 146 20.22 -18.39 10.35
N SER A 147 19.74 -18.13 9.13
CA SER A 147 18.93 -19.10 8.38
C SER A 147 19.84 -20.12 7.68
N PRO A 148 19.57 -21.43 7.79
CA PRO A 148 20.25 -22.41 6.95
C PRO A 148 19.96 -22.08 5.47
N ARG A 149 21.00 -22.10 4.63
CA ARG A 149 20.84 -22.01 3.18
C ARG A 149 20.00 -23.22 2.76
N ALA A 150 18.74 -22.98 2.43
CA ALA A 150 17.87 -23.96 1.79
C ALA A 150 18.43 -24.33 0.41
#